data_AF-A0A7X6MS78-F1
#
_entry.id   AF-A0A7X6MS78-F1
#
_cell.length_a   1.000
_cell.length_b   1.000
_cell.length_c   1.000
_cell.angle_alpha   90.00
_cell.angle_beta   90.00
_cell.angle_gamma   90.00
#
_symmetry.space_group_name_H-M   'P 1'
#
loop_
_entity.id
_entity.type
_entity.pdbx_description
1 polymer ?
#
loop_
_entity_poly.entity_id
_entity_poly.type
_entity_poly.pdbx_seq_one_letter_code
_entity_poly.pdbx_strand_id
1 'polypeptide(L)' 'MKRRAVLELVVAVVAAVGCVLSWIAAATTIEVAPVLDGEPPTTAISYSAPLLVLALVLAGLAGVLAVLGVARLRH' A
#
# COMPACT_ATOMS: atom_id res chain seq x y z
N MET A 1 -23.96 -18.19 -3.99
CA MET A 1 -23.75 -16.82 -3.46
C MET A 1 -22.63 -16.75 -2.43
N LYS A 2 -22.71 -17.46 -1.30
CA LYS A 2 -21.71 -17.40 -0.20
C LYS A 2 -20.24 -17.63 -0.61
N ARG A 3 -19.94 -18.62 -1.46
CA ARG A 3 -18.55 -18.88 -1.92
C ARG A 3 -17.92 -17.70 -2.65
N ARG A 4 -18.70 -16.96 -3.46
CA ARG A 4 -18.21 -15.77 -4.17
C ARG A 4 -17.91 -14.64 -3.18
N ALA A 5 -18.78 -14.43 -2.18
CA ALA A 5 -18.55 -13.43 -1.15
C ALA A 5 -17.28 -13.72 -0.33
N VAL A 6 -17.06 -14.98 0.06
CA VAL A 6 -15.83 -15.39 0.75
C VAL A 6 -14.61 -15.15 -0.13
N LEU A 7 -14.67 -15.49 -1.42
CA LEU A 7 -13.58 -15.24 -2.35
C LEU A 7 -13.28 -13.73 -2.50
N GLU A 8 -14.32 -12.89 -2.67
CA GLU A 8 -14.20 -11.42 -2.73
C GLU A 8 -13.47 -10.88 -1.49
N LEU A 9 -13.81 -11.36 -0.29
CA LEU A 9 -13.15 -10.95 0.95
C LEU A 9 -11.71 -11.44 1.05
N VAL A 10 -11.42 -12.68 0.65
CA VAL A 10 -10.04 -13.21 0.65
C VAL A 10 -9.17 -12.37 -0.28
N VAL A 11 -9.65 -12.06 -1.49
CA VAL A 11 -8.92 -11.21 -2.44
C VAL A 11 -8.76 -9.79 -1.89
N ALA A 12 -9.77 -9.24 -1.21
CA ALA A 12 -9.66 -7.94 -0.54
C ALA A 12 -8.54 -7.91 0.51
N VAL A 13 -8.44 -8.97 1.32
CA VAL A 13 -7.37 -9.09 2.33
C VAL A 13 -6.00 -9.19 1.68
N VAL A 14 -5.85 -10.01 0.63
CA VAL A 14 -4.59 -10.11 -0.11
C VAL A 14 -4.18 -8.76 -0.71
N ALA A 15 -5.13 -8.03 -1.30
CA ALA A 15 -4.88 -6.70 -1.83
C ALA A 15 -4.47 -5.71 -0.72
N ALA A 16 -5.11 -5.75 0.44
CA ALA A 16 -4.75 -4.91 1.58
C ALA A 16 -3.33 -5.21 2.08
N VAL A 17 -2.93 -6.48 2.17
CA VAL A 17 -1.56 -6.87 2.53
C VAL A 17 -0.56 -6.35 1.49
N GLY A 18 -0.85 -6.54 0.20
CA GLY A 18 0.00 -6.02 -0.89
C GLY A 18 0.14 -4.50 -0.86
N CYS A 19 -0.93 -3.77 -0.50
CA CYS A 19 -0.91 -2.33 -0.31
C CYS A 19 0.09 -1.93 0.78
N VAL A 20 0.00 -2.56 1.95
CA VAL A 20 0.89 -2.26 3.09
C VAL A 20 2.35 -2.58 2.74
N LEU A 21 2.61 -3.73 2.12
CA LEU A 21 3.96 -4.10 1.70
C LEU A 21 4.53 -3.12 0.66
N SER A 22 3.71 -2.69 -0.31
CA SER A 22 4.13 -1.71 -1.33
C SER A 22 4.41 -0.34 -0.72
N TRP A 23 3.61 0.09 0.25
CA TRP A 23 3.82 1.35 0.97
C TRP A 23 5.14 1.34 1.74
N ILE A 24 5.41 0.26 2.49
CA ILE A 24 6.67 0.12 3.25
C ILE A 24 7.86 0.10 2.29
N ALA A 25 7.78 -0.66 1.20
CA ALA A 25 8.83 -0.75 0.21
C ALA A 25 9.04 0.55 -0.59
N ALA A 26 8.05 1.45 -0.62
CA ALA A 26 8.15 2.71 -1.32
C ALA A 26 9.15 3.67 -0.65
N ALA A 27 9.34 3.58 0.67
CA ALA A 27 10.22 4.47 1.42
C ALA A 27 11.65 3.94 1.47
N THR A 28 12.62 4.73 1.04
CA THR A 28 14.05 4.45 1.18
C THR A 28 14.74 5.63 1.86
N THR A 29 15.46 5.36 2.95
CA THR A 29 16.27 6.38 3.62
C THR A 29 17.55 6.60 2.83
N ILE A 30 17.80 7.85 2.45
CA ILE A 30 18.99 8.26 1.71
C ILE A 30 19.70 9.35 2.53
N GLU A 31 21.01 9.21 2.66
CA GLU A 31 21.88 10.26 3.21
C GLU A 31 22.05 11.36 2.15
N VAL A 32 21.66 12.58 2.49
CA VAL A 32 21.85 13.73 1.62
C VAL A 32 23.20 14.36 1.95
N ALA A 33 24.03 14.56 0.91
CA ALA A 33 25.32 15.22 1.05
C ALA A 33 25.13 16.63 1.66
N PRO A 34 25.96 17.02 2.65
CA PRO A 34 25.91 18.34 3.26
C PRO A 34 26.03 19.46 2.21
N VAL A 35 25.24 20.52 2.38
CA VAL A 35 25.30 21.70 1.50
C VAL A 35 26.51 22.59 1.83
N LEU A 36 27.00 22.54 3.07
CA LEU A 36 28.16 23.27 3.57
C LEU A 36 29.18 22.30 4.18
N ASP A 37 30.47 22.61 4.01
CA ASP A 37 31.55 21.82 4.61
C ASP A 37 31.46 21.85 6.14
N GLY A 38 31.31 20.68 6.77
CA GLY A 38 31.31 20.51 8.23
C GLY A 38 29.94 20.30 8.90
N GLU A 39 28.84 20.36 8.16
CA GLU A 39 27.49 20.06 8.69
C GLU A 39 27.26 18.53 8.77
N PRO A 40 26.62 18.00 9.84
CA PRO A 40 26.24 16.59 9.92
C PRO A 40 25.33 16.22 8.73
N PRO A 41 25.49 15.02 8.16
CA PRO A 41 24.64 14.56 7.07
C PRO A 41 23.17 14.57 7.50
N THR A 42 22.31 15.03 6.60
CA THR A 42 20.85 15.05 6.83
C THR A 42 20.22 13.85 6.16
N THR A 43 19.43 13.10 6.93
CA THR A 43 18.66 11.95 6.42
C THR A 43 17.41 12.44 5.69
N ALA A 44 17.21 12.01 4.44
CA ALA A 44 15.96 12.23 3.70
C ALA A 44 15.28 10.90 3.37
N ILE A 45 13.95 10.93 3.26
CA ILE A 45 13.16 9.78 2.80
C ILE A 45 12.82 10.00 1.33
N SER A 46 13.34 9.13 0.47
CA SER A 46 12.95 9.07 -0.93
C SER A 46 11.78 8.10 -1.09
N TYR A 47 10.77 8.52 -1.86
CA TYR A 47 9.61 7.70 -2.17
C TYR A 47 9.62 7.22 -3.62
N SER A 48 9.52 5.91 -3.82
CA SER A 48 9.32 5.31 -5.13
C SER A 48 7.89 5.55 -5.61
N ALA A 49 7.73 6.44 -6.59
CA ALA A 49 6.43 6.76 -7.18
C ALA A 49 5.68 5.50 -7.71
N PRO A 50 6.33 4.54 -8.41
CA PRO A 50 5.64 3.32 -8.86
C PRO A 50 5.07 2.48 -7.72
N LEU A 51 5.81 2.31 -6.62
CA LEU A 51 5.35 1.54 -5.46
C LEU A 51 4.22 2.25 -4.71
N LEU A 52 4.29 3.59 -4.64
CA LEU A 52 3.24 4.39 -4.03
C LEU A 52 1.93 4.30 -4.82
N VAL A 53 2.01 4.38 -6.16
CA VAL A 53 0.84 4.18 -7.05
C VAL A 53 0.29 2.77 -6.89
N LEU A 54 1.14 1.75 -6.88
CA LEU A 54 0.72 0.36 -6.66
C LEU A 54 -0.02 0.20 -5.33
N ALA A 55 0.50 0.79 -4.25
CA ALA A 55 -0.15 0.76 -2.94
C ALA A 55 -1.56 1.36 -2.99
N LEU A 56 -1.72 2.55 -3.60
CA LEU A 56 -3.01 3.23 -3.71
C LEU A 56 -4.02 2.45 -4.57
N VAL A 57 -3.58 1.83 -5.66
CA VAL A 57 -4.44 0.98 -6.50
C VAL A 57 -4.92 -0.23 -5.71
N LEU A 58 -4.01 -0.90 -4.98
CA LEU A 58 -4.35 -2.04 -4.14
C LEU A 58 -5.30 -1.65 -3.00
N ALA A 59 -5.13 -0.47 -2.40
CA ALA A 59 -6.06 0.05 -1.39
C ALA A 59 -7.46 0.25 -1.96
N GLY A 60 -7.58 0.84 -3.16
CA GLY A 60 -8.86 1.01 -3.85
C GLY A 60 -9.54 -0.33 -4.14
N LEU A 61 -8.80 -1.29 -4.69
CA LEU A 61 -9.30 -2.64 -4.97
C LEU A 61 -9.77 -3.36 -3.70
N ALA A 62 -8.97 -3.28 -2.62
CA ALA A 62 -9.33 -3.87 -1.32
C ALA A 62 -10.64 -3.27 -0.78
N GLY A 63 -10.79 -1.94 -0.83
CA GLY A 63 -12.00 -1.26 -0.39
C GLY A 63 -13.25 -1.69 -1.17
N VAL A 64 -13.17 -1.71 -2.51
CA VAL A 64 -14.30 -2.11 -3.36
C VAL A 64 -14.69 -3.56 -3.12
N LEU A 65 -13.72 -4.48 -3.07
CA LEU A 65 -13.99 -5.90 -2.85
C LEU A 65 -14.53 -6.18 -1.45
N ALA A 66 -14.06 -5.46 -0.43
CA ALA A 66 -14.60 -5.55 0.92
C ALA A 66 -16.08 -5.15 0.96
N VAL A 67 -16.45 -4.02 0.34
CA VAL A 67 -17.84 -3.56 0.27
C VAL A 67 -18.72 -4.58 -0.45
N LEU A 68 -18.29 -5.06 -1.62
CA LEU A 68 -19.06 -6.03 -2.41
C LEU A 68 -19.22 -7.37 -1.67
N GLY A 69 -18.13 -7.88 -1.07
CA GLY A 69 -18.14 -9.11 -0.30
C GLY A 69 -19.08 -9.02 0.89
N VAL A 70 -19.00 -7.94 1.68
CA VAL A 70 -19.89 -7.71 2.83
C VAL A 70 -21.35 -7.57 2.39
N ALA A 71 -21.63 -6.80 1.33
CA ALA A 71 -22.99 -6.66 0.81
C ALA A 71 -23.58 -8.01 0.39
N ARG A 72 -22.78 -8.86 -0.28
CA ARG A 72 -23.18 -10.20 -0.73
C ARG A 72 -23.29 -11.24 0.40
N LEU A 73 -22.65 -10.99 1.55
CA LEU A 73 -22.81 -11.80 2.76
C LEU A 73 -24.09 -11.46 3.53
N ARG A 74 -24.58 -10.23 3.37
CA ARG A 74 -25.81 -9.74 4.01
C ARG A 74 -27.08 -10.14 3.25
N HIS A 75 -26.98 -10.33 1.93
CA HIS A 75 -28.06 -10.81 1.05
C HIS A 75 -28.03 -12.33 0.87
#